data_AF-A0A150GBX9-F1
#
_entry.id   AF-A0A150GBX9-F1
#
_cell.length_a   1.000
_cell.length_b   1.000
_cell.length_c   1.000
_cell.angle_alpha   90.00
_cell.angle_beta   90.00
_cell.angle_gamma   90.00
#
_symmetry.space_group_name_H-M   'P 1'
#
loop_
_entity.id
_entity.type
_entity.pdbx_description
1 polymer ?
#
loop_
_entity_poly.entity_id
_entity_poly.type
_entity_poly.pdbx_seq_one_letter_code
_entity_poly.pdbx_strand_id
1 'polypeptide(L)'
;MGTSAGALAGSLYCAGYTPRQVAKHLSEQAPAELLRPSVSPWRGGALSLDGVIARLRDLLPPTFEELEREFAVGVVTADGQHVLLDSGPLPEAVAASAAIPFIFEAVDVPGQSRHGPFKDGGVVDRVGLRAWRERRRSQLRKRGAYLNGNGNGHLNGNGNGHLNGNGNGHLNGNGHVNGHAVPLRPPPCLVHVIDRSSPFSGFDDTSATGESHIVVVKSPRSGANFFDLGSFDDAMEAARHRAEARLLALRRGGGGSGPSSNGNGAAPPPPSPQAIRVTIS
;
A
#
# COMPACT_ATOMS: atom_id res chain seq x y z
N MET A 1 -0.80 1.73 0.30
CA MET A 1 -1.60 0.72 -0.43
C MET A 1 -2.86 0.42 0.34
N GLY A 2 -3.86 -0.15 -0.32
CA GLY A 2 -5.07 -0.67 0.31
C GLY A 2 -5.53 -1.98 -0.34
N THR A 3 -6.26 -2.79 0.42
CA THR A 3 -6.89 -4.03 -0.07
C THR A 3 -8.36 -4.01 0.34
N SER A 4 -9.27 -4.36 -0.57
CA SER A 4 -10.72 -4.37 -0.32
C SER A 4 -11.25 -3.01 0.16
N ALA A 5 -11.93 -2.94 1.31
CA ALA A 5 -12.36 -1.67 1.92
C ALA A 5 -11.22 -0.66 2.12
N GLY A 6 -9.99 -1.13 2.36
CA GLY A 6 -8.80 -0.27 2.42
C GLY A 6 -8.43 0.33 1.07
N ALA A 7 -8.73 -0.34 -0.05
CA ALA A 7 -8.55 0.20 -1.39
C ALA A 7 -9.58 1.29 -1.70
N LEU A 8 -10.84 1.10 -1.31
CA LEU A 8 -11.91 2.09 -1.45
C LEU A 8 -11.62 3.36 -0.64
N ALA A 9 -11.35 3.23 0.67
CA ALA A 9 -11.05 4.38 1.51
C ALA A 9 -9.69 5.02 1.15
N GLY A 10 -8.69 4.20 0.84
CA GLY A 10 -7.34 4.64 0.52
C GLY A 10 -7.26 5.40 -0.80
N SER A 11 -7.99 4.97 -1.84
CA SER A 11 -8.00 5.66 -3.14
C SER A 11 -8.60 7.06 -3.03
N LEU A 12 -9.73 7.21 -2.33
CA LEU A 12 -10.33 8.53 -2.07
C LEU A 12 -9.40 9.43 -1.25
N TYR A 13 -8.79 8.90 -0.18
CA TYR A 13 -7.81 9.68 0.59
C TYR A 13 -6.60 10.11 -0.26
N CYS A 14 -6.09 9.22 -1.12
CA CYS A 14 -4.99 9.52 -2.03
C CYS A 14 -5.39 10.48 -3.16
N ALA A 15 -6.67 10.57 -3.49
CA ALA A 15 -7.22 11.55 -4.43
C ALA A 15 -7.47 12.94 -3.79
N GLY A 16 -7.17 13.13 -2.51
CA GLY A 16 -7.23 14.43 -1.82
C GLY A 16 -8.43 14.62 -0.90
N TYR A 17 -9.32 13.63 -0.78
CA TYR A 17 -10.47 13.72 0.11
C TYR A 17 -10.06 13.66 1.58
N THR A 18 -10.68 14.52 2.40
CA THR A 18 -10.53 14.46 3.86
C THR A 18 -11.18 13.20 4.44
N PRO A 19 -10.76 12.69 5.62
CA PRO A 19 -11.36 11.51 6.23
C PRO A 19 -12.89 11.59 6.38
N ARG A 20 -13.43 12.78 6.67
CA ARG A 20 -14.88 13.01 6.77
C ARG A 20 -15.57 12.89 5.41
N GLN A 21 -14.97 13.41 4.34
CA GLN A 21 -15.50 13.25 2.98
C GLN A 21 -15.41 11.79 2.51
N VAL A 22 -14.31 11.10 2.79
CA VAL A 22 -14.17 9.66 2.50
C VAL A 22 -15.29 8.88 3.17
N ALA A 23 -15.49 9.10 4.48
CA ALA A 23 -16.55 8.47 5.25
C ALA A 23 -17.93 8.74 4.64
N LYS A 24 -18.21 10.03 4.33
CA LYS A 24 -19.45 10.46 3.70
C LYS A 24 -19.70 9.74 2.36
N HIS A 25 -18.72 9.73 1.46
CA HIS A 25 -18.87 9.11 0.14
C HIS A 25 -19.06 7.59 0.21
N LEU A 26 -18.41 6.93 1.18
CA LEU A 26 -18.58 5.49 1.38
C LEU A 26 -19.92 5.15 2.03
N SER A 27 -20.53 6.06 2.81
CA SER A 27 -21.84 5.84 3.46
C SER A 27 -23.03 6.39 2.68
N GLU A 28 -22.79 7.25 1.69
CA GLU A 28 -23.84 7.98 0.94
C GLU A 28 -24.78 7.06 0.17
N GLN A 29 -24.29 5.91 -0.31
CA GLN A 29 -25.08 4.94 -1.05
C GLN A 29 -24.91 3.55 -0.47
N ALA A 30 -26.02 2.81 -0.39
CA ALA A 30 -25.96 1.40 -0.07
C ALA A 30 -25.05 0.69 -1.08
N PRO A 31 -24.12 -0.19 -0.65
CA PRO A 31 -23.48 -1.10 -1.59
C PRO A 31 -24.52 -1.84 -2.43
N ALA A 32 -25.65 -2.26 -1.84
CA ALA A 32 -26.74 -2.94 -2.54
C ALA A 32 -27.37 -2.13 -3.70
N GLU A 33 -27.34 -0.79 -3.67
CA GLU A 33 -27.88 0.06 -4.74
C GLU A 33 -26.96 0.11 -5.96
N LEU A 34 -25.66 -0.13 -5.77
CA LEU A 34 -24.64 -0.14 -6.83
C LEU A 34 -24.43 -1.53 -7.44
N LEU A 35 -24.89 -2.57 -6.75
CA LEU A 35 -24.73 -3.95 -7.17
C LEU A 35 -25.87 -4.35 -8.10
N ARG A 36 -25.51 -4.99 -9.21
CA ARG A 36 -26.47 -5.50 -10.20
C ARG A 36 -26.33 -7.01 -10.34
N PRO A 37 -27.42 -7.75 -10.65
CA PRO A 37 -27.30 -9.14 -11.05
C PRO A 37 -26.28 -9.28 -12.17
N SER A 38 -25.35 -10.21 -12.00
CA SER A 38 -24.26 -10.40 -12.94
C SER A 38 -24.76 -11.10 -14.20
N VAL A 39 -24.34 -10.62 -15.37
CA VAL A 39 -24.67 -11.25 -16.66
C VAL A 39 -23.71 -12.39 -17.00
N SER A 40 -22.62 -12.57 -16.24
CA SER A 40 -21.62 -13.62 -16.43
C SER A 40 -21.30 -14.35 -15.12
N PRO A 41 -22.28 -15.00 -14.45
CA PRO A 41 -22.10 -15.59 -13.13
C PRO A 41 -21.05 -16.71 -13.08
N TRP A 42 -20.75 -17.34 -14.22
CA TRP A 42 -19.65 -18.30 -14.37
C TRP A 42 -18.26 -17.69 -14.14
N ARG A 43 -18.13 -16.35 -14.11
CA ARG A 43 -16.88 -15.62 -13.78
C ARG A 43 -16.63 -15.50 -12.27
N GLY A 44 -17.41 -16.20 -11.45
CA GLY A 44 -17.10 -16.44 -10.05
C GLY A 44 -17.84 -15.56 -9.06
N GLY A 45 -18.97 -14.94 -9.44
CA GLY A 45 -19.86 -14.23 -8.52
C GLY A 45 -21.22 -13.92 -9.13
N ALA A 46 -22.23 -13.70 -8.29
CA ALA A 46 -23.61 -13.47 -8.72
C ALA A 46 -23.95 -11.97 -8.94
N LEU A 47 -23.03 -11.08 -8.55
CA LEU A 47 -23.20 -9.63 -8.61
C LEU A 47 -22.08 -8.97 -9.43
N SER A 48 -22.44 -8.03 -10.30
CA SER A 48 -21.50 -7.17 -11.02
C SER A 48 -21.11 -5.94 -10.20
N LEU A 49 -19.87 -5.49 -10.37
CA LEU A 49 -19.31 -4.27 -9.80
C LEU A 49 -19.35 -3.07 -10.77
N ASP A 50 -20.04 -3.17 -11.92
CA ASP A 50 -20.09 -2.07 -12.91
C ASP A 50 -20.64 -0.76 -12.31
N GLY A 51 -21.64 -0.85 -11.43
CA GLY A 51 -22.18 0.31 -10.73
C GLY A 51 -21.18 0.91 -9.75
N VAL A 52 -20.38 0.08 -9.08
CA VAL A 52 -19.28 0.53 -8.22
C VAL A 52 -18.20 1.22 -9.06
N ILE A 53 -17.81 0.65 -10.20
CA ILE A 53 -16.84 1.27 -11.12
C ILE A 53 -17.35 2.62 -11.62
N ALA A 54 -18.62 2.71 -12.02
CA ALA A 54 -19.24 3.96 -12.45
C ALA A 54 -19.17 5.02 -11.34
N ARG A 55 -19.55 4.65 -10.11
CA ARG A 55 -19.47 5.56 -8.97
C ARG A 55 -18.04 5.99 -8.66
N LEU A 56 -17.06 5.09 -8.79
CA LEU A 56 -15.65 5.40 -8.59
C LEU A 56 -15.12 6.35 -9.69
N ARG A 57 -15.59 6.24 -10.93
CA ARG A 57 -15.23 7.17 -12.01
C ARG A 57 -15.73 8.60 -11.74
N ASP A 58 -16.83 8.77 -11.00
CA ASP A 58 -17.32 10.09 -10.58
C ASP A 58 -16.48 10.71 -9.45
N LEU A 59 -15.78 9.88 -8.67
CA LEU A 59 -15.10 10.29 -7.44
C LEU A 59 -13.56 10.30 -7.55
N LEU A 60 -12.99 9.52 -8.46
CA LEU A 60 -11.56 9.33 -8.58
C LEU A 60 -11.05 9.83 -9.92
N PRO A 61 -9.78 10.26 -9.99
CA PRO A 61 -9.16 10.49 -11.28
C PRO A 61 -9.10 9.19 -12.10
N PRO A 62 -9.01 9.27 -13.43
CA PRO A 62 -8.97 8.10 -14.30
C PRO A 62 -7.82 7.13 -13.99
N THR A 63 -6.65 7.65 -13.63
CA THR A 63 -5.47 6.81 -13.40
C THR A 63 -4.75 7.05 -12.08
N PHE A 64 -3.90 6.09 -11.66
CA PHE A 64 -3.09 6.21 -10.44
C PHE A 64 -2.11 7.39 -10.50
N GLU A 65 -1.61 7.72 -11.69
CA GLU A 65 -0.61 8.77 -11.93
C GLU A 65 -1.15 10.17 -11.62
N GLU A 66 -2.47 10.34 -11.64
CA GLU A 66 -3.17 11.59 -11.37
C GLU A 66 -3.51 11.78 -9.88
N LEU A 67 -3.21 10.80 -9.03
CA LEU A 67 -3.43 10.92 -7.59
C LEU A 67 -2.45 11.90 -6.93
N GLU A 68 -2.93 12.65 -5.93
CA GLU A 68 -2.07 13.53 -5.12
C GLU A 68 -1.00 12.76 -4.34
N ARG A 69 -1.27 11.48 -4.04
CA ARG A 69 -0.42 10.62 -3.22
C ARG A 69 -0.21 9.28 -3.91
N GLU A 70 1.04 8.80 -3.88
CA GLU A 70 1.40 7.48 -4.38
C GLU A 70 0.52 6.39 -3.73
N PHE A 71 -0.17 5.61 -4.56
CA PHE A 71 -1.11 4.59 -4.12
C PHE A 71 -0.93 3.29 -4.89
N ALA A 72 -1.37 2.20 -4.28
CA ALA A 72 -1.41 0.88 -4.90
C ALA A 72 -2.54 0.07 -4.26
N VAL A 73 -3.12 -0.84 -5.03
CA VAL A 73 -4.19 -1.74 -4.57
C VAL A 73 -3.74 -3.19 -4.62
N GLY A 74 -4.10 -3.98 -3.62
CA GLY A 74 -3.86 -5.42 -3.60
C GLY A 74 -4.96 -6.20 -4.31
N VAL A 75 -4.58 -7.06 -5.26
CA VAL A 75 -5.51 -7.90 -6.03
C VAL A 75 -4.94 -9.32 -6.15
N VAL A 76 -5.81 -10.28 -6.47
CA VAL A 76 -5.42 -11.64 -6.86
C VAL A 76 -5.64 -11.81 -8.37
N THR A 77 -4.62 -12.30 -9.06
CA THR A 77 -4.65 -12.64 -10.49
C THR A 77 -5.49 -13.90 -10.76
N ALA A 78 -5.80 -14.17 -12.03
CA ALA A 78 -6.53 -15.38 -12.43
C ALA A 78 -5.83 -16.68 -12.02
N ASP A 79 -4.49 -16.70 -11.97
CA ASP A 79 -3.64 -17.81 -11.51
C ASP A 79 -3.39 -17.82 -9.99
N GLY A 80 -4.10 -16.98 -9.22
CA GLY A 80 -4.09 -17.02 -7.77
C GLY A 80 -2.93 -16.28 -7.10
N GLN A 81 -2.18 -15.45 -7.83
CA GLN A 81 -1.06 -14.69 -7.27
C GLN A 81 -1.54 -13.37 -6.70
N HIS A 82 -1.10 -13.03 -5.48
CA HIS A 82 -1.34 -11.71 -4.90
C HIS A 82 -0.35 -10.69 -5.48
N VAL A 83 -0.86 -9.68 -6.18
CA VAL A 83 -0.07 -8.64 -6.84
C VAL A 83 -0.56 -7.25 -6.46
N LEU A 84 0.27 -6.23 -6.70
CA LEU A 84 -0.12 -4.84 -6.56
C LEU A 84 -0.35 -4.21 -7.92
N LEU A 85 -1.46 -3.48 -8.06
CA LEU A 85 -1.68 -2.55 -9.17
C LEU A 85 -1.44 -1.14 -8.65
N ASP A 86 -0.62 -0.36 -9.35
CA ASP A 86 -0.19 0.98 -8.94
C ASP A 86 -0.06 1.96 -10.12
N SER A 87 -0.60 1.59 -11.28
CA SER A 87 -0.56 2.33 -12.54
C SER A 87 -1.75 1.98 -13.41
N GLY A 88 -2.15 2.90 -14.29
CA GLY A 88 -3.27 2.69 -15.22
C GLY A 88 -4.65 2.93 -14.61
N PRO A 89 -5.73 2.28 -15.10
CA PRO A 89 -7.11 2.60 -14.75
C PRO A 89 -7.43 2.37 -13.26
N LEU A 90 -7.57 3.46 -12.52
CA LEU A 90 -7.70 3.45 -11.07
C LEU A 90 -9.07 2.93 -10.60
N PRO A 91 -10.22 3.39 -11.12
CA PRO A 91 -11.54 2.91 -10.69
C PRO A 91 -11.70 1.38 -10.81
N GLU A 92 -11.24 0.81 -11.91
CA GLU A 92 -11.29 -0.63 -12.19
C GLU A 92 -10.37 -1.40 -11.24
N ALA A 93 -9.16 -0.92 -11.00
CA ALA A 93 -8.22 -1.56 -10.09
C ALA A 93 -8.74 -1.54 -8.63
N VAL A 94 -9.36 -0.42 -8.21
CA VAL A 94 -9.98 -0.30 -6.87
C VAL A 94 -11.17 -1.25 -6.75
N ALA A 95 -12.05 -1.31 -7.76
CA ALA A 95 -13.17 -2.25 -7.78
C ALA A 95 -12.69 -3.72 -7.77
N ALA A 96 -11.67 -4.05 -8.55
CA ALA A 96 -11.04 -5.37 -8.57
C ALA A 96 -10.53 -5.79 -7.18
N SER A 97 -9.93 -4.85 -6.44
CA SER A 97 -9.45 -5.08 -5.07
C SER A 97 -10.58 -5.38 -4.08
N ALA A 98 -11.83 -5.04 -4.39
CA ALA A 98 -13.02 -5.32 -3.60
C ALA A 98 -13.90 -6.46 -4.18
N ALA A 99 -13.46 -7.14 -5.24
CA ALA A 99 -14.19 -8.21 -5.91
C ALA A 99 -14.08 -9.55 -5.14
N ILE A 100 -14.80 -9.64 -4.02
CA ILE A 100 -14.86 -10.84 -3.16
C ILE A 100 -15.35 -12.05 -3.97
N PRO A 101 -14.56 -13.13 -4.07
CA PRO A 101 -14.95 -14.35 -4.80
C PRO A 101 -16.27 -14.93 -4.29
N PHE A 102 -17.00 -15.58 -5.19
CA PHE A 102 -18.34 -16.15 -5.00
C PHE A 102 -19.46 -15.13 -4.82
N ILE A 103 -19.14 -13.87 -4.45
CA ILE A 103 -20.11 -12.78 -4.33
C ILE A 103 -20.10 -11.92 -5.59
N PHE A 104 -18.92 -11.44 -5.99
CA PHE A 104 -18.73 -10.52 -7.10
C PHE A 104 -18.00 -11.17 -8.27
N GLU A 105 -18.36 -10.79 -9.50
CA GLU A 105 -17.59 -11.17 -10.68
C GLU A 105 -16.16 -10.62 -10.60
N ALA A 106 -15.20 -11.40 -11.11
CA ALA A 106 -13.83 -10.92 -11.27
C ALA A 106 -13.80 -9.73 -12.25
N VAL A 107 -12.97 -8.72 -11.96
CA VAL A 107 -12.95 -7.45 -12.70
C VAL A 107 -11.79 -7.44 -13.69
N ASP A 108 -12.08 -7.09 -14.94
CA ASP A 108 -11.05 -6.83 -15.95
C ASP A 108 -10.52 -5.41 -15.79
N VAL A 109 -9.20 -5.27 -15.66
CA VAL A 109 -8.53 -3.96 -15.61
C VAL A 109 -7.92 -3.69 -16.99
N PRO A 110 -8.32 -2.62 -17.70
CA PRO A 110 -7.81 -2.33 -19.03
C PRO A 110 -6.28 -2.23 -19.05
N GLY A 111 -5.65 -2.85 -20.05
CA GLY A 111 -4.19 -2.93 -20.18
C GLY A 111 -3.51 -3.99 -19.30
N GLN A 112 -4.24 -4.69 -18.43
CA GLN A 112 -3.72 -5.71 -17.51
C GLN A 112 -4.29 -7.12 -17.78
N SER A 113 -4.89 -7.33 -18.96
CA SER A 113 -5.61 -8.57 -19.32
C SER A 113 -4.77 -9.84 -19.29
N ARG A 114 -3.43 -9.75 -19.29
CA ARG A 114 -2.54 -10.92 -19.17
C ARG A 114 -2.64 -11.64 -17.82
N HIS A 115 -3.02 -10.92 -16.77
CA HIS A 115 -3.10 -11.43 -15.40
C HIS A 115 -4.54 -11.40 -14.84
N GLY A 116 -5.43 -10.71 -15.55
CA GLY A 116 -6.85 -10.65 -15.22
C GLY A 116 -7.65 -11.87 -15.71
N PRO A 117 -8.95 -11.92 -15.37
CA PRO A 117 -9.65 -10.97 -14.51
C PRO A 117 -9.21 -11.09 -13.04
N PHE A 118 -9.29 -10.00 -12.31
CA PHE A 118 -8.76 -9.87 -10.95
C PHE A 118 -9.84 -10.02 -9.88
N LYS A 119 -9.43 -10.46 -8.69
CA LYS A 119 -10.29 -10.67 -7.51
C LYS A 119 -9.71 -9.95 -6.29
N ASP A 120 -10.50 -9.86 -5.21
CA ASP A 120 -10.11 -9.22 -3.95
C ASP A 120 -8.80 -9.82 -3.38
N GLY A 121 -7.81 -8.96 -3.16
CA GLY A 121 -6.49 -9.29 -2.61
C GLY A 121 -6.54 -9.97 -1.23
N GLY A 122 -7.56 -9.63 -0.43
CA GLY A 122 -7.73 -10.08 0.95
C GLY A 122 -8.03 -11.57 1.09
N VAL A 123 -8.32 -12.26 -0.01
CA VAL A 123 -8.45 -13.72 -0.06
C VAL A 123 -7.11 -14.41 0.15
N VAL A 124 -6.01 -13.79 -0.29
CA VAL A 124 -4.65 -14.34 -0.20
C VAL A 124 -3.82 -13.59 0.83
N ASP A 125 -3.77 -12.26 0.76
CA ASP A 125 -3.00 -11.41 1.68
C ASP A 125 -3.75 -10.10 1.96
N ARG A 126 -4.35 -10.02 3.16
CA ARG A 126 -5.08 -8.83 3.61
C ARG A 126 -4.18 -7.63 3.86
N VAL A 127 -2.94 -7.88 4.27
CA VAL A 127 -2.01 -6.83 4.65
C VAL A 127 -1.27 -6.31 3.41
N GLY A 128 -0.97 -7.22 2.47
CA GLY A 128 -0.16 -6.95 1.29
C GLY A 128 1.27 -6.50 1.61
N LEU A 129 1.73 -6.74 2.84
CA LEU A 129 3.00 -6.21 3.36
C LEU A 129 4.18 -6.69 2.52
N ARG A 130 4.22 -7.99 2.19
CA ARG A 130 5.30 -8.56 1.39
C ARG A 130 5.34 -7.96 -0.01
N ALA A 131 4.18 -7.88 -0.67
CA ALA A 131 4.07 -7.30 -2.01
C ALA A 131 4.47 -5.82 -2.02
N TRP A 132 4.06 -5.06 -1.00
CA TRP A 132 4.45 -3.66 -0.83
C TRP A 132 5.95 -3.49 -0.59
N ARG A 133 6.55 -4.33 0.26
CA ARG A 133 7.98 -4.30 0.56
C ARG A 133 8.81 -4.59 -0.67
N GLU A 134 8.43 -5.60 -1.46
CA GLU A 134 9.11 -5.92 -2.72
C GLU A 134 9.04 -4.77 -3.72
N ARG A 135 7.85 -4.15 -3.85
CA ARG A 135 7.68 -2.95 -4.66
C ARG A 135 8.61 -1.82 -4.22
N ARG A 136 8.68 -1.51 -2.92
CA ARG A 136 9.58 -0.44 -2.41
C ARG A 136 11.05 -0.77 -2.66
N ARG A 137 11.47 -2.03 -2.54
CA ARG A 137 12.83 -2.45 -2.92
C ARG A 137 13.09 -2.22 -4.39
N SER A 138 12.17 -2.60 -5.28
CA SER A 138 12.29 -2.38 -6.72
C SER A 138 12.46 -0.89 -7.06
N GLN A 139 11.65 -0.02 -6.45
CA GLN A 139 11.76 1.43 -6.62
C GLN A 139 13.10 1.98 -6.12
N LEU A 140 13.58 1.52 -4.96
CA LEU A 140 14.89 1.90 -4.42
C LEU A 140 16.03 1.44 -5.32
N ARG A 141 15.96 0.22 -5.87
CA ARG A 141 16.95 -0.32 -6.81
C ARG A 141 16.98 0.49 -8.11
N LYS A 142 15.81 0.82 -8.68
CA LYS A 142 15.72 1.68 -9.87
C LYS A 142 16.34 3.05 -9.58
N ARG A 143 15.98 3.70 -8.47
CA ARG A 143 16.54 5.00 -8.08
C ARG A 143 18.05 4.94 -7.83
N GLY A 144 18.54 3.90 -7.18
CA GLY A 144 19.97 3.68 -6.96
C GLY A 144 20.73 3.47 -8.27
N ALA A 145 20.17 2.71 -9.22
CA ALA A 145 20.74 2.53 -10.55
C ALA A 145 20.79 3.85 -11.35
N TYR A 146 19.74 4.67 -11.27
CA TYR A 146 19.71 6.01 -11.88
C TYR A 146 20.75 6.96 -11.27
N LEU A 147 20.93 6.93 -9.95
CA LEU A 147 21.90 7.79 -9.25
C LEU A 147 23.36 7.32 -9.43
N ASN A 148 23.58 6.03 -9.65
CA ASN A 148 24.92 5.45 -9.76
C ASN A 148 25.41 5.29 -11.21
N GLY A 149 24.71 5.84 -12.20
CA GLY A 149 25.16 5.91 -13.60
C GLY A 149 25.42 4.58 -14.31
N ASN A 150 24.99 3.43 -13.75
CA ASN A 150 25.24 2.13 -14.35
C ASN A 150 24.00 1.60 -15.09
N GLY A 151 23.58 2.34 -16.11
CA GLY A 151 22.73 1.78 -17.15
C GLY A 151 23.57 0.82 -17.99
N ASN A 152 23.47 -0.49 -17.73
CA ASN A 152 23.86 -1.50 -18.71
C ASN A 152 22.88 -1.45 -19.90
N GLY A 153 22.95 -0.38 -20.68
CA GLY A 153 22.34 -0.30 -21.99
C GLY A 153 23.24 -1.03 -22.97
N HIS A 154 22.88 -2.25 -23.35
CA HIS A 154 23.41 -2.85 -24.57
C HIS A 154 22.88 -2.05 -25.77
N LEU A 155 23.62 -1.02 -26.18
CA LEU A 155 23.49 -0.43 -27.51
C LEU A 155 24.27 -1.32 -28.49
N ASN A 156 23.58 -2.29 -29.10
CA ASN A 156 24.12 -2.99 -30.26
C ASN A 156 23.85 -2.12 -31.50
N GLY A 157 24.72 -1.14 -31.73
CA GLY A 157 24.70 -0.27 -32.91
C GLY A 157 25.98 -0.46 -33.71
N ASN A 158 25.89 -1.14 -34.85
CA ASN A 158 26.99 -1.30 -35.79
C ASN A 158 27.19 0.01 -36.57
N GLY A 159 27.96 0.95 -36.00
CA GLY A 159 28.27 2.25 -36.62
C GLY A 159 29.74 2.35 -36.99
N ASN A 160 30.06 2.26 -38.28
CA ASN A 160 31.37 2.61 -38.81
C ASN A 160 31.58 4.13 -38.70
N GLY A 161 32.30 4.57 -37.66
CA GLY A 161 32.71 5.96 -37.48
C GLY A 161 34.21 6.07 -37.29
N HIS A 162 34.90 6.68 -38.26
CA HIS A 162 36.32 7.05 -38.15
C HIS A 162 36.54 8.02 -36.99
N LEU A 163 37.31 7.61 -35.98
CA LEU A 163 37.84 8.50 -34.95
C LEU A 163 39.32 8.79 -35.26
N ASN A 164 39.58 9.99 -35.79
CA ASN A 164 40.90 10.58 -35.91
C ASN A 164 41.20 11.34 -34.61
N GLY A 165 42.07 10.82 -33.76
CA GLY A 165 42.43 11.45 -32.48
C GLY A 165 43.58 10.74 -31.79
N ASN A 166 44.74 11.40 -31.78
CA ASN A 166 45.98 10.95 -31.16
C ASN A 166 45.83 10.90 -29.62
N GLY A 167 45.70 9.72 -29.04
CA GLY A 167 45.58 9.52 -27.59
C GLY A 167 46.04 8.13 -27.17
N ASN A 168 47.30 8.01 -26.74
CA ASN A 168 47.80 6.84 -26.04
C ASN A 168 47.20 6.81 -24.63
N GLY A 169 46.17 5.98 -24.44
CA GLY A 169 45.57 5.75 -23.13
C GLY A 169 45.09 4.31 -23.00
N HIS A 170 45.97 3.42 -22.55
CA HIS A 170 45.55 2.13 -21.99
C HIS A 170 44.85 2.39 -20.65
N LEU A 171 43.52 2.29 -20.61
CA LEU A 171 42.77 2.11 -19.37
C LEU A 171 42.21 0.69 -19.34
N ASN A 172 43.09 -0.27 -19.04
CA ASN A 172 42.68 -1.61 -18.64
C ASN A 172 42.46 -1.60 -17.12
N GLY A 173 41.32 -1.04 -16.71
CA GLY A 173 40.88 -1.06 -15.32
C GLY A 173 39.78 -2.10 -15.14
N ASN A 174 40.13 -3.34 -14.80
CA ASN A 174 39.19 -4.24 -14.15
C ASN A 174 38.94 -3.73 -12.72
N GLY A 175 38.11 -2.69 -12.60
CA GLY A 175 37.63 -2.19 -11.34
C GLY A 175 36.65 -3.18 -10.73
N HIS A 176 37.18 -4.16 -9.99
CA HIS A 176 36.38 -4.94 -9.05
C HIS A 176 35.98 -4.03 -7.89
N VAL A 177 34.85 -3.33 -8.03
CA VAL A 177 34.17 -2.72 -6.89
C VAL A 177 33.50 -3.85 -6.09
N ASN A 178 34.23 -4.43 -5.14
CA ASN A 178 33.62 -5.19 -4.04
C ASN A 178 32.94 -4.19 -3.08
N GLY A 179 32.01 -3.40 -3.60
CA GLY A 179 31.04 -2.71 -2.78
C GLY A 179 30.03 -3.77 -2.34
N HIS A 180 30.12 -4.21 -1.09
CA HIS A 180 28.95 -4.80 -0.44
C HIS A 180 27.84 -3.76 -0.54
N ALA A 181 26.97 -3.88 -1.54
CA ALA A 181 25.80 -3.04 -1.67
C ALA A 181 24.97 -3.28 -0.41
N VAL A 182 25.06 -2.35 0.55
CA VAL A 182 24.23 -2.37 1.74
C VAL A 182 22.80 -2.47 1.21
N PRO A 183 22.04 -3.54 1.51
CA PRO A 183 20.69 -3.67 1.00
C PRO A 183 19.94 -2.39 1.36
N LEU A 184 19.48 -1.64 0.35
CA LEU A 184 18.70 -0.43 0.58
C LEU A 184 17.47 -0.84 1.39
N ARG A 185 17.53 -0.58 2.70
CA ARG A 185 16.47 -0.98 3.62
C ARG A 185 15.23 -0.17 3.25
N PRO A 186 14.08 -0.82 3.03
CA PRO A 186 12.86 -0.09 2.76
C PRO A 186 12.50 0.79 3.98
N PRO A 187 11.92 1.98 3.76
CA PRO A 187 11.62 2.93 4.84
C PRO A 187 10.66 2.31 5.88
N PRO A 188 10.55 2.86 7.10
CA PRO A 188 9.58 2.39 8.07
C PRO A 188 8.17 2.28 7.47
N CYS A 189 7.46 1.19 7.77
CA CYS A 189 6.14 0.92 7.24
C CYS A 189 5.13 0.85 8.38
N LEU A 190 4.02 1.58 8.24
CA LEU A 190 2.86 1.41 9.11
C LEU A 190 1.87 0.47 8.43
N VAL A 191 1.44 -0.54 9.16
CA VAL A 191 0.40 -1.48 8.77
C VAL A 191 -0.79 -1.27 9.68
N HIS A 192 -1.97 -1.02 9.10
CA HIS A 192 -3.23 -0.94 9.84
C HIS A 192 -4.05 -2.20 9.59
N VAL A 193 -4.37 -2.92 10.66
CA VAL A 193 -5.23 -4.12 10.61
C VAL A 193 -6.51 -3.86 11.39
N ILE A 194 -7.64 -4.22 10.80
CA ILE A 194 -8.97 -4.12 11.43
C ILE A 194 -9.45 -5.55 11.78
N ASP A 195 -9.90 -5.71 13.02
CA ASP A 195 -10.47 -6.96 13.53
C ASP A 195 -11.79 -7.32 12.82
N ARG A 196 -12.08 -8.62 12.69
CA ARG A 196 -13.30 -9.12 12.05
C ARG A 196 -13.87 -10.32 12.78
N SER A 197 -15.16 -10.59 12.54
CA SER A 197 -15.91 -11.73 13.09
C SER A 197 -15.92 -12.98 12.22
N SER A 198 -15.23 -12.99 11.08
CA SER A 198 -15.26 -14.10 10.11
C SER A 198 -13.92 -14.86 10.08
N PRO A 199 -13.92 -16.21 9.98
CA PRO A 199 -12.72 -17.03 10.00
C PRO A 199 -11.98 -17.11 8.65
N PHE A 200 -12.32 -16.28 7.65
CA PHE A 200 -11.77 -16.34 6.28
C PHE A 200 -10.24 -16.22 6.25
N SER A 201 -9.49 -17.33 6.33
CA SER A 201 -8.03 -17.38 6.44
C SER A 201 -7.32 -16.30 5.61
N GLY A 202 -6.71 -15.33 6.28
CA GLY A 202 -5.82 -14.36 5.68
C GLY A 202 -4.58 -14.26 6.55
N PHE A 203 -3.41 -14.13 5.94
CA PHE A 203 -2.14 -13.94 6.64
C PHE A 203 -2.10 -12.55 7.32
N ASP A 204 -2.84 -12.39 8.41
CA ASP A 204 -2.81 -11.17 9.25
C ASP A 204 -1.52 -11.08 10.08
N ASP A 205 -0.71 -12.14 10.08
CA ASP A 205 0.58 -12.18 10.76
C ASP A 205 1.66 -11.45 9.94
N THR A 206 1.86 -10.18 10.27
CA THR A 206 2.94 -9.38 9.72
C THR A 206 4.33 -9.92 10.06
N SER A 207 4.47 -10.67 11.16
CA SER A 207 5.77 -11.23 11.59
C SER A 207 6.20 -12.41 10.73
N ALA A 208 5.25 -13.18 10.18
CA ALA A 208 5.50 -14.29 9.27
C ALA A 208 6.20 -13.87 7.96
N THR A 209 6.20 -12.57 7.63
CA THR A 209 6.87 -12.05 6.44
C THR A 209 8.39 -11.91 6.59
N GLY A 210 8.92 -11.99 7.83
CA GLY A 210 10.34 -11.74 8.13
C GLY A 210 10.78 -10.29 7.91
N GLU A 211 9.83 -9.38 7.68
CA GLU A 211 10.10 -7.97 7.44
C GLU A 211 10.38 -7.22 8.75
N SER A 212 11.26 -6.23 8.71
CA SER A 212 11.62 -5.39 9.86
C SER A 212 11.18 -3.93 9.65
N HIS A 213 11.30 -3.09 10.68
CA HIS A 213 10.87 -1.68 10.65
C HIS A 213 9.39 -1.51 10.27
N ILE A 214 8.54 -2.38 10.82
CA ILE A 214 7.10 -2.34 10.67
C ILE A 214 6.48 -1.95 11.99
N VAL A 215 5.49 -1.07 11.90
CA VAL A 215 4.62 -0.75 13.02
C VAL A 215 3.20 -1.14 12.67
N VAL A 216 2.65 -2.01 13.50
CA VAL A 216 1.29 -2.50 13.34
C VAL A 216 0.37 -1.72 14.28
N VAL A 217 -0.65 -1.09 13.70
CA VAL A 217 -1.78 -0.51 14.42
C VAL A 217 -2.95 -1.47 14.24
N LYS A 218 -3.48 -2.01 15.33
CA LYS A 218 -4.70 -2.83 15.30
C LYS A 218 -5.88 -2.00 15.78
N SER A 219 -7.02 -2.11 15.10
CA SER A 219 -8.27 -1.48 15.53
C SER A 219 -9.37 -2.51 15.66
N PRO A 220 -10.19 -2.42 16.72
CA PRO A 220 -11.38 -3.25 16.83
C PRO A 220 -12.34 -2.91 15.70
N ARG A 221 -13.27 -3.83 15.42
CA ARG A 221 -14.40 -3.53 14.55
C ARG A 221 -15.17 -2.35 15.15
N SER A 222 -15.55 -1.38 14.32
CA SER A 222 -16.33 -0.21 14.74
C SER A 222 -17.76 -0.57 15.19
N GLY A 223 -18.30 -1.72 14.78
CA GLY A 223 -19.71 -2.07 14.96
C GLY A 223 -20.67 -1.30 14.06
N ALA A 224 -20.18 -0.23 13.43
CA ALA A 224 -20.87 0.57 12.43
C ALA A 224 -21.12 -0.22 11.13
N ASN A 225 -22.15 0.19 10.41
CA ASN A 225 -22.47 -0.32 9.08
C ASN A 225 -22.38 0.83 8.06
N PHE A 226 -22.51 0.51 6.77
CA PHE A 226 -22.39 1.52 5.71
C PHE A 226 -23.43 2.64 5.80
N PHE A 227 -24.54 2.45 6.51
CA PHE A 227 -25.64 3.42 6.63
C PHE A 227 -25.56 4.28 7.88
N ASP A 228 -24.86 3.79 8.90
CA ASP A 228 -24.66 4.47 10.17
C ASP A 228 -23.23 4.21 10.66
N LEU A 229 -22.41 5.26 10.54
CA LEU A 229 -21.02 5.26 10.99
C LEU A 229 -20.89 5.38 12.52
N GLY A 230 -22.02 5.52 13.23
CA GLY A 230 -22.06 5.77 14.66
C GLY A 230 -21.38 7.09 15.02
N SER A 231 -20.72 7.13 16.18
CA SER A 231 -19.89 8.27 16.55
C SER A 231 -18.57 8.25 15.76
N PHE A 232 -18.62 8.75 14.52
CA PHE A 232 -17.46 8.83 13.64
C PHE A 232 -16.30 9.58 14.28
N ASP A 233 -16.59 10.70 14.97
CA ASP A 233 -15.56 11.53 15.60
C ASP A 233 -14.88 10.81 16.76
N ASP A 234 -15.63 10.10 17.62
CA ASP A 234 -15.04 9.29 18.68
C ASP A 234 -14.22 8.12 18.13
N ALA A 235 -14.71 7.48 17.06
CA ALA A 235 -14.00 6.38 16.40
C ALA A 235 -12.68 6.85 15.76
N MET A 236 -12.69 8.01 15.11
CA MET A 236 -11.51 8.65 14.55
C MET A 236 -10.52 9.07 15.63
N GLU A 237 -11.00 9.64 16.72
CA GLU A 237 -10.16 10.08 17.84
C GLU A 237 -9.50 8.88 18.54
N ALA A 238 -10.26 7.80 18.77
CA ALA A 238 -9.72 6.56 19.29
C ALA A 238 -8.69 5.95 18.33
N ALA A 239 -8.91 6.02 17.01
CA ALA A 239 -7.95 5.56 16.01
C ALA A 239 -6.67 6.40 16.02
N ARG A 240 -6.79 7.73 16.13
CA ARG A 240 -5.67 8.67 16.28
C ARG A 240 -4.83 8.32 17.50
N HIS A 241 -5.45 8.15 18.66
CA HIS A 241 -4.75 7.77 19.89
C HIS A 241 -3.96 6.46 19.76
N ARG A 242 -4.55 5.44 19.11
CA ARG A 242 -3.86 4.15 18.86
C ARG A 242 -2.65 4.32 17.93
N ALA A 243 -2.79 5.14 16.89
CA ALA A 243 -1.74 5.38 15.91
C ALA A 243 -0.61 6.25 16.46
N GLU A 244 -0.91 7.28 17.25
CA GLU A 244 0.08 8.25 17.73
C GLU A 244 1.16 7.62 18.61
N ALA A 245 0.78 6.79 19.57
CA ALA A 245 1.73 6.08 20.43
C ALA A 245 2.73 5.26 19.60
N ARG A 246 2.26 4.69 18.50
CA ARG A 246 3.03 3.84 17.60
C ARG A 246 3.89 4.65 16.61
N LEU A 247 3.37 5.77 16.10
CA LEU A 247 4.11 6.69 15.24
C LEU A 247 5.23 7.43 15.99
N LEU A 248 5.00 7.78 17.26
CA LEU A 248 6.04 8.38 18.12
C LEU A 248 7.23 7.42 18.32
N ALA A 249 6.95 6.12 18.49
CA ALA A 249 8.00 5.11 18.58
C ALA A 249 8.82 5.00 17.28
N LEU A 250 8.19 5.10 16.10
CA LEU A 250 8.89 5.15 14.82
C LEU A 250 9.81 6.36 14.68
N ARG A 251 9.33 7.54 15.10
CA ARG A 251 10.11 8.78 15.02
C ARG A 251 11.33 8.76 15.96
N ARG A 252 11.18 8.16 17.14
CA ARG A 252 12.28 8.03 18.13
C ARG A 252 13.33 7.00 17.72
N GLY A 253 12.94 5.92 17.03
CA GLY A 253 13.88 4.90 16.53
C GLY A 253 14.68 5.31 15.28
N GLY A 254 14.41 6.49 14.70
CA GLY A 254 15.07 7.00 13.49
C GLY A 254 16.20 8.02 13.73
N GLY A 255 16.50 8.37 14.98
CA GLY A 255 17.53 9.36 15.33
C GLY A 255 18.64 8.77 16.19
N GLY A 256 19.85 8.66 15.61
CA GLY A 256 21.10 8.68 16.37
C GLY A 256 21.56 7.36 16.98
N SER A 257 22.58 6.78 16.35
CA SER A 257 23.67 6.09 17.04
C SER A 257 24.24 6.97 18.16
N GLY A 258 24.17 6.50 19.41
CA GLY A 258 24.82 7.07 20.59
C GLY A 258 25.32 5.94 21.50
N PRO A 259 26.41 6.14 22.25
CA PRO A 259 27.39 5.09 22.53
C PRO A 259 26.92 4.09 23.59
N SER A 260 27.47 2.88 23.48
CA SER A 260 27.48 1.87 24.53
C SER A 260 27.95 2.46 25.85
N SER A 261 27.11 2.39 26.89
CA SER A 261 27.56 2.53 28.27
C SER A 261 27.01 1.36 29.10
N ASN A 262 27.92 0.46 29.48
CA ASN A 262 27.77 -0.40 30.65
C ASN A 262 27.44 0.46 31.88
N GLY A 263 26.48 0.03 32.70
CA GLY A 263 26.25 0.64 33.99
C GLY A 263 24.98 0.13 34.68
N ASN A 264 25.16 -0.79 35.63
CA ASN A 264 24.16 -1.14 36.63
C ASN A 264 23.60 0.11 37.33
N GLY A 265 22.28 0.28 37.33
CA GLY A 265 21.61 1.31 38.12
C GLY A 265 20.09 1.20 37.96
N ALA A 266 19.39 0.93 39.07
CA ALA A 266 17.94 0.76 39.12
C ALA A 266 17.18 2.02 38.64
N ALA A 267 16.13 1.84 37.84
CA ALA A 267 15.28 2.92 37.34
C ALA A 267 14.33 3.43 38.44
N PRO A 268 14.14 4.75 38.61
CA PRO A 268 13.10 5.31 39.48
C PRO A 268 11.70 5.17 38.85
N PRO A 269 10.62 5.14 39.67
CA PRO A 269 9.26 4.94 39.17
C PRO A 269 8.76 6.15 38.36
N PRO A 270 7.81 5.93 37.41
CA PRO A 270 7.28 7.01 36.58
C PRO A 270 6.42 7.99 37.39
N PRO A 271 6.42 9.30 37.05
CA PRO A 271 5.53 10.27 37.66
C PRO A 271 4.08 10.11 37.18
N SER A 272 3.14 10.36 38.10
CA SER A 272 1.69 10.32 37.88
C SER A 272 1.22 11.29 36.79
N PRO A 273 0.19 10.97 35.99
CA PRO A 273 -0.23 11.77 34.86
C PRO A 273 -0.89 13.09 35.29
N GLN A 274 -0.29 14.22 34.92
CA GLN A 274 -0.94 15.52 34.97
C GLN A 274 -1.77 15.74 33.70
N ALA A 275 -3.02 16.13 33.88
CA ALA A 275 -3.97 16.44 32.80
C ALA A 275 -3.52 17.69 32.02
N ILE A 276 -3.19 17.52 30.75
CA ILE A 276 -2.94 18.64 29.83
C ILE A 276 -4.28 19.02 29.19
N ARG A 277 -4.85 20.15 29.62
CA ARG A 277 -5.90 20.86 28.89
C ARG A 277 -5.27 21.49 27.64
N VAL A 278 -5.75 21.11 26.47
CA VAL A 278 -5.48 21.85 25.23
C VAL A 278 -6.77 22.56 24.83
N THR A 279 -6.73 23.89 24.91
CA THR A 279 -7.76 24.78 24.36
C THR A 279 -7.42 25.04 22.90
N ILE A 280 -8.37 24.80 21.99
CA ILE A 280 -8.24 25.14 20.57
C ILE A 280 -9.07 26.41 20.34
N SER A 281 -8.42 27.45 19.84
CA SER A 281 -9.04 28.65 19.26
C SER A 281 -9.26 28.45 17.77
#